data_AF-A0A401ZEM6-F1
#
_entry.id   AF-A0A401ZEM6-F1
#
_cell.length_a   1.000
_cell.length_b   1.000
_cell.length_c   1.000
_cell.angle_alpha   90.00
_cell.angle_beta   90.00
_cell.angle_gamma   90.00
#
_symmetry.space_group_name_H-M   'P 1'
#
loop_
_entity.id
_entity.type
_entity.pdbx_description
1 polymer ?
#
loop_
_entity_poly.entity_id
_entity_poly.type
_entity_poly.pdbx_seq_one_letter_code
_entity_poly.pdbx_strand_id
1 'polypeptide(L)'
;MDVFADPWTHQLFYFTAGAAVIISIVLAVVFGLLRIRKLRLLAEKRPAEARDYNAWLILLNYIVYALPAFICSFLLGCVPLTTSFYVGSLIGQRPFSLLPLITGGTVVGLGVACYVTTKFLYGKMTFEDSLLSSIVSETR
;
A
#
# COMPACT_ATOMS: atom_id res chain seq x y z
N MET A 1 -10.53 -33.07 -1.73
CA MET A 1 -9.22 -32.59 -1.25
C MET A 1 -9.40 -31.16 -0.81
N ASP A 2 -9.00 -30.81 0.42
CA ASP A 2 -9.04 -29.43 0.89
C ASP A 2 -8.15 -28.57 0.00
N VAL A 3 -8.74 -27.57 -0.65
CA VAL A 3 -8.05 -26.66 -1.59
C VAL A 3 -6.94 -25.87 -0.87
N PHE A 4 -7.09 -25.69 0.44
CA PHE A 4 -6.08 -25.10 1.31
C PHE A 4 -4.92 -26.05 1.61
N ALA A 5 -5.06 -27.36 1.45
CA ALA A 5 -3.97 -28.32 1.64
C ALA A 5 -3.15 -28.57 0.35
N ASP A 6 -3.54 -27.96 -0.78
CA ASP A 6 -2.82 -28.08 -2.05
C ASP A 6 -1.50 -27.27 -2.01
N PRO A 7 -0.33 -27.89 -2.26
CA PRO A 7 0.96 -27.23 -2.26
C PRO A 7 1.03 -25.99 -3.16
N TRP A 8 0.34 -26.03 -4.30
CA TRP A 8 0.32 -24.92 -5.27
C TRP A 8 -0.39 -23.69 -4.72
N THR A 9 -1.52 -23.91 -4.05
CA THR A 9 -2.28 -22.85 -3.38
C THR A 9 -1.47 -22.22 -2.24
N HIS A 10 -0.79 -23.06 -1.45
CA HIS A 10 0.11 -22.59 -0.39
C HIS A 10 1.25 -21.72 -0.92
N GLN A 11 1.95 -22.16 -1.98
CA GLN A 11 3.00 -21.37 -2.61
C GLN A 11 2.48 -20.02 -3.10
N LEU A 12 1.32 -20.01 -3.75
CA LEU A 12 0.70 -18.78 -4.27
C LEU A 12 0.36 -17.80 -3.15
N PHE A 13 -0.15 -18.27 -2.01
CA PHE A 13 -0.35 -17.43 -0.82
C PHE A 13 0.96 -16.86 -0.25
N TYR A 14 2.03 -17.66 -0.18
CA TYR A 14 3.33 -17.15 0.25
C TYR A 14 3.91 -16.10 -0.69
N PHE A 15 3.84 -16.32 -2.01
CA PHE A 15 4.32 -15.36 -2.99
C PHE A 15 3.54 -14.06 -2.95
N THR A 16 2.23 -14.13 -2.78
CA THR A 16 1.35 -12.94 -2.72
C THR A 16 1.54 -12.15 -1.43
N ALA A 17 1.64 -12.83 -0.28
CA ALA A 17 1.98 -12.19 0.99
C ALA A 17 3.36 -11.52 0.92
N GLY A 18 4.36 -12.22 0.39
CA GLY A 18 5.70 -11.68 0.18
C GLY A 18 5.71 -10.45 -0.74
N ALA A 19 5.02 -10.52 -1.88
CA ALA A 19 4.89 -9.40 -2.80
C ALA A 19 4.19 -8.21 -2.14
N ALA A 20 3.12 -8.43 -1.39
CA ALA A 20 2.40 -7.36 -0.69
C ALA A 20 3.30 -6.62 0.30
N VAL A 21 4.10 -7.36 1.09
CA VAL A 21 5.05 -6.75 2.04
C VAL A 21 6.14 -5.97 1.29
N ILE A 22 6.77 -6.59 0.28
CA ILE A 22 7.87 -5.96 -0.47
C ILE A 22 7.39 -4.67 -1.17
N ILE A 23 6.26 -4.72 -1.87
CA ILE A 23 5.72 -3.55 -2.59
C ILE A 23 5.37 -2.44 -1.59
N SER A 24 4.76 -2.78 -0.45
CA SER A 24 4.42 -1.80 0.60
C SER A 24 5.67 -1.10 1.13
N ILE A 25 6.75 -1.85 1.37
CA ILE A 25 8.04 -1.30 1.84
C ILE A 25 8.64 -0.40 0.75
N VAL A 26 8.66 -0.84 -0.51
CA VAL A 26 9.18 -0.04 -1.62
C VAL A 26 8.43 1.28 -1.75
N LEU A 27 7.09 1.26 -1.69
CA LEU A 27 6.29 2.48 -1.70
C LEU A 27 6.62 3.39 -0.50
N ALA A 28 6.70 2.84 0.70
CA ALA A 28 7.07 3.60 1.89
C ALA A 28 8.45 4.27 1.77
N VAL A 29 9.44 3.54 1.23
CA VAL A 29 10.79 4.06 1.00
C VAL A 29 10.78 5.19 -0.04
N VAL A 30 10.09 5.01 -1.17
CA VAL A 30 9.99 6.03 -2.22
C VAL A 30 9.38 7.32 -1.67
N PHE A 31 8.24 7.25 -1.00
CA PHE A 31 7.58 8.44 -0.45
C PHE A 31 8.34 9.04 0.74
N GLY A 32 8.96 8.21 1.58
CA GLY A 32 9.82 8.66 2.67
C GLY A 32 11.04 9.43 2.16
N LEU A 33 11.72 8.94 1.13
CA LEU A 33 12.84 9.64 0.48
C LEU A 33 12.40 10.95 -0.16
N LEU A 34 11.23 10.98 -0.83
CA LEU A 34 10.67 12.21 -1.39
C LEU A 34 10.43 13.26 -0.30
N ARG A 35 9.91 12.86 0.86
CA ARG A 35 9.67 13.77 2.00
C ARG A 35 10.98 14.26 2.60
N ILE A 36 11.95 13.38 2.83
CA ILE A 36 13.28 13.76 3.33
C ILE A 36 13.96 14.76 2.39
N ARG A 37 13.87 14.54 1.07
CA ARG A 37 14.42 15.46 0.07
C ARG A 37 13.74 16.84 0.14
N LYS A 38 12.42 16.90 0.29
CA LYS A 38 11.70 18.17 0.46
C LYS A 38 12.11 18.89 1.75
N LEU A 39 12.20 18.19 2.87
CA LEU A 39 12.61 18.76 4.16
C LEU A 39 14.04 19.30 4.12
N ARG A 40 14.96 18.59 3.44
CA ARG A 40 16.33 19.08 3.22
C ARG A 40 16.36 20.38 2.43
N LEU A 41 15.57 20.49 1.37
CA LEU A 41 15.47 21.73 0.58
C LEU A 41 14.83 22.88 1.36
N LEU A 42 13.89 22.58 2.26
CA LEU A 42 13.32 23.56 3.19
C LEU A 42 14.37 24.04 4.19
N ALA A 43 15.17 23.13 4.75
CA ALA A 43 16.25 23.45 5.67
C ALA A 43 17.33 24.34 5.07
N GLU A 44 17.69 24.10 3.81
CA GLU A 44 18.63 24.95 3.08
C GLU A 44 18.11 26.38 2.92
N LYS A 45 16.79 26.57 2.79
CA LYS A 45 16.16 27.89 2.64
C LYS A 45 15.84 28.55 3.99
N ARG A 46 15.60 27.77 5.05
CA ARG A 46 15.19 28.23 6.38
C ARG A 46 15.79 27.35 7.49
N PRO A 47 17.02 27.63 7.94
CA PRO A 47 17.72 26.80 8.92
C PRO A 47 17.12 26.85 10.34
N ALA A 48 16.36 27.89 10.67
CA ALA A 48 15.76 28.08 12.00
C ALA A 48 14.59 27.12 12.30
N GLU A 49 13.83 26.72 11.28
CA GLU A 49 12.64 25.85 11.41
C GLU A 49 13.00 24.35 11.22
N ALA A 50 14.22 24.06 10.76
CA ALA A 50 14.63 22.76 10.25
C ALA A 50 15.40 21.88 11.25
N ARG A 51 15.59 22.33 12.49
CA ARG A 51 16.63 21.77 13.36
C ARG A 51 16.32 20.37 13.95
N ASP A 52 15.07 19.90 13.90
CA ASP A 52 14.63 18.69 14.62
C ASP A 52 13.92 17.61 13.79
N TYR A 53 14.15 17.49 12.46
CA TYR A 53 13.58 16.36 11.72
C TYR A 53 14.47 15.11 11.78
N ASN A 54 13.90 14.00 12.27
CA ASN A 54 14.55 12.69 12.28
C ASN A 54 14.09 11.85 11.07
N ALA A 55 15.00 11.63 10.12
CA ALA A 55 14.73 10.89 8.88
C ALA A 55 14.25 9.45 9.12
N TRP A 56 14.73 8.81 10.20
CA TRP A 56 14.33 7.45 10.55
C TRP A 56 12.87 7.37 11.02
N LEU A 57 12.46 8.33 11.86
CA LEU A 57 11.07 8.45 12.32
C LEU A 57 10.11 8.72 11.16
N ILE A 58 10.52 9.55 10.19
CA ILE A 58 9.73 9.80 8.98
C ILE A 58 9.57 8.50 8.19
N LEU A 59 10.66 7.77 7.92
CA LEU A 59 10.58 6.52 7.18
C LEU A 59 9.69 5.48 7.89
N LEU A 60 9.85 5.33 9.21
CA LEU A 60 9.02 4.43 10.02
C LEU A 60 7.53 4.81 9.92
N ASN A 61 7.23 6.11 9.97
CA ASN A 61 5.87 6.62 9.79
C ASN A 61 5.31 6.28 8.40
N TYR A 62 6.10 6.37 7.33
CA TYR A 62 5.62 5.94 6.00
C TYR A 62 5.40 4.42 5.93
N ILE A 63 6.24 3.60 6.57
CA ILE A 63 6.07 2.14 6.62
C ILE A 63 4.79 1.77 7.37
N VAL A 64 4.57 2.33 8.57
CA VAL A 64 3.41 2.04 9.42
C VAL A 64 2.10 2.38 8.73
N TYR A 65 2.07 3.37 7.85
CA TYR A 65 0.87 3.75 7.11
C TYR A 65 0.73 3.03 5.76
N ALA A 66 1.83 2.73 5.06
CA ALA A 66 1.79 2.05 3.76
C ALA A 66 1.31 0.59 3.90
N LEU A 67 1.80 -0.13 4.92
CA LEU A 67 1.46 -1.54 5.16
C LEU A 67 -0.05 -1.79 5.31
N PRO A 68 -0.76 -1.15 6.28
CA PRO A 68 -2.19 -1.36 6.44
C PRO A 68 -2.98 -0.80 5.26
N ALA A 69 -2.58 0.34 4.67
CA ALA A 69 -3.24 0.88 3.48
C ALA A 69 -3.19 -0.10 2.31
N PHE A 70 -2.04 -0.74 2.10
CA PHE A 70 -1.86 -1.74 1.04
C PHE A 70 -2.66 -3.00 1.31
N ILE A 71 -2.58 -3.56 2.53
CA ILE A 71 -3.32 -4.78 2.89
C ILE A 71 -4.83 -4.56 2.76
N CYS A 72 -5.36 -3.46 3.31
CA CYS A 72 -6.79 -3.16 3.21
C CYS A 72 -7.24 -2.99 1.76
N SER A 73 -6.46 -2.25 0.95
CA SER A 73 -6.77 -2.04 -0.47
C SER A 73 -6.68 -3.33 -1.29
N PHE A 74 -5.71 -4.18 -0.99
CA PHE A 74 -5.56 -5.49 -1.61
C PHE A 74 -6.77 -6.39 -1.32
N LEU A 75 -7.18 -6.48 -0.05
CA LEU A 75 -8.33 -7.27 0.36
C LEU A 75 -9.63 -6.76 -0.29
N LEU A 76 -9.82 -5.44 -0.34
CA LEU A 76 -10.98 -4.83 -1.01
C LEU A 76 -10.99 -5.05 -2.53
N GLY A 77 -9.82 -5.13 -3.18
CA GLY A 77 -9.74 -5.43 -4.60
C GLY A 77 -9.92 -6.91 -4.92
N CYS A 78 -9.34 -7.79 -4.10
CA CYS A 78 -9.31 -9.23 -4.34
C CYS A 78 -10.59 -9.94 -3.88
N VAL A 79 -11.02 -9.73 -2.63
CA VAL A 79 -12.07 -10.53 -1.97
C VAL A 79 -13.42 -10.43 -2.68
N PRO A 80 -13.95 -9.24 -3.03
CA PRO A 80 -15.26 -9.15 -3.70
C PRO A 80 -15.25 -9.87 -5.05
N LEU A 81 -14.19 -9.69 -5.84
CA LEU A 81 -14.04 -10.34 -7.15
C LEU A 81 -13.99 -11.87 -7.02
N THR A 82 -13.11 -12.40 -6.17
CA THR A 82 -13.04 -13.86 -5.96
C THR A 82 -14.35 -14.41 -5.42
N THR A 83 -15.02 -13.70 -4.52
CA THR A 83 -16.29 -14.14 -3.92
C THR A 83 -17.42 -14.16 -4.96
N SER A 84 -17.55 -13.09 -5.76
CA SER A 84 -18.60 -13.01 -6.80
C SER A 84 -18.45 -14.11 -7.84
N PHE A 85 -17.24 -14.39 -8.32
CA PHE A 85 -17.02 -15.47 -9.27
C PHE A 85 -17.22 -16.87 -8.65
N TYR A 86 -16.81 -17.05 -7.39
CA TYR A 86 -17.04 -18.31 -6.68
C TYR A 86 -18.54 -18.58 -6.50
N VAL A 87 -19.30 -17.60 -6.03
CA VAL A 87 -20.77 -17.69 -5.89
C VAL A 87 -21.43 -17.92 -7.26
N GLY A 88 -21.00 -17.20 -8.30
CA GLY A 88 -21.50 -17.40 -9.67
C GLY A 88 -21.25 -18.83 -10.18
N SER A 89 -20.10 -19.43 -9.86
CA SER A 89 -19.79 -20.81 -10.23
C SER A 89 -20.67 -21.83 -9.52
N LEU A 90 -20.99 -21.60 -8.24
CA LEU A 90 -21.91 -22.44 -7.45
C LEU A 90 -23.33 -22.41 -8.04
N ILE A 91 -23.82 -21.21 -8.40
CA ILE A 91 -25.14 -21.05 -9.02
C ILE A 91 -25.20 -21.73 -10.39
N GLY A 92 -24.15 -21.58 -11.20
CA GLY A 92 -24.09 -22.15 -12.55
C GLY A 92 -23.82 -23.66 -12.61
N GLN A 93 -23.60 -24.32 -11.45
CA GLN A 93 -23.22 -25.74 -11.34
C GLN A 93 -22.05 -26.13 -12.25
N ARG A 94 -21.18 -25.17 -12.61
CA ARG A 94 -20.04 -25.45 -13.47
C ARG A 94 -18.81 -25.69 -12.60
N PRO A 95 -18.08 -26.80 -12.81
CA PRO A 95 -16.81 -27.01 -12.14
C PRO A 95 -15.80 -25.97 -12.67
N PHE A 96 -15.60 -24.89 -11.93
CA PHE A 96 -14.55 -23.92 -12.20
C PHE A 96 -13.30 -24.32 -11.44
N SER A 97 -12.16 -24.30 -12.14
CA SER A 97 -10.86 -24.40 -11.46
C SER A 97 -10.66 -23.16 -10.60
N LEU A 98 -10.34 -23.35 -9.32
CA LEU A 98 -10.13 -22.25 -8.35
C LEU A 98 -8.83 -21.49 -8.58
N LEU A 99 -7.85 -22.13 -9.23
CA LEU A 99 -6.52 -21.58 -9.49
C LEU A 99 -6.56 -20.30 -10.35
N PRO A 100 -7.23 -20.26 -11.52
CA PRO A 100 -7.38 -19.02 -12.29
C PRO A 100 -8.20 -17.96 -11.53
N LEU A 101 -9.13 -18.37 -10.66
CA LEU A 101 -9.93 -17.45 -9.85
C LEU A 101 -9.06 -16.69 -8.85
N ILE A 102 -8.25 -17.42 -8.10
CA ILE A 102 -7.34 -16.88 -7.09
C ILE A 102 -6.26 -16.03 -7.77
N THR A 103 -5.75 -16.47 -8.92
CA THR A 103 -4.71 -15.74 -9.66
C THR A 103 -5.26 -14.42 -10.22
N GLY A 104 -6.46 -14.45 -10.82
CA GLY A 104 -7.13 -13.26 -11.34
C GLY A 104 -7.47 -12.25 -10.23
N GLY A 105 -8.03 -12.73 -9.13
CA GLY A 105 -8.31 -11.91 -7.94
C GLY A 105 -7.05 -11.27 -7.35
N THR A 106 -5.97 -12.03 -7.28
CA THR A 106 -4.66 -11.55 -6.82
C THR A 106 -4.13 -10.42 -7.71
N VAL A 107 -4.17 -10.58 -9.03
CA VAL A 107 -3.67 -9.57 -9.97
C VAL A 107 -4.47 -8.27 -9.84
N VAL A 108 -5.80 -8.36 -9.78
CA VAL A 108 -6.65 -7.19 -9.58
C VAL A 108 -6.43 -6.57 -8.21
N GLY A 109 -6.34 -7.38 -7.16
CA GLY A 109 -6.03 -6.94 -5.80
C GLY A 109 -4.71 -6.18 -5.72
N LEU A 110 -3.65 -6.69 -6.33
CA LEU A 110 -2.34 -6.01 -6.40
C LEU A 110 -2.44 -4.69 -7.15
N GLY A 111 -3.14 -4.64 -8.29
CA GLY A 111 -3.35 -3.42 -9.05
C GLY A 111 -4.07 -2.34 -8.25
N VAL A 112 -5.18 -2.70 -7.59
CA VAL A 112 -5.95 -1.79 -6.73
C VAL A 112 -5.11 -1.35 -5.53
N ALA A 113 -4.40 -2.27 -4.88
CA ALA A 113 -3.55 -1.96 -3.74
C ALA A 113 -2.45 -0.97 -4.09
N CYS A 114 -1.74 -1.18 -5.20
CA CYS A 114 -0.73 -0.25 -5.69
C CYS A 114 -1.32 1.13 -5.96
N TYR A 115 -2.45 1.20 -6.68
CA TYR A 115 -3.08 2.47 -7.04
C TYR A 115 -3.57 3.25 -5.82
N VAL A 116 -4.36 2.62 -4.95
CA VAL A 116 -4.97 3.26 -3.78
C VAL A 116 -3.90 3.65 -2.77
N THR A 117 -2.92 2.79 -2.50
CA THR A 117 -1.82 3.10 -1.57
C THR A 117 -0.98 4.26 -2.08
N THR A 118 -0.67 4.29 -3.38
CA THR A 118 0.06 5.42 -3.97
C THR A 118 -0.71 6.73 -3.82
N LYS A 119 -2.02 6.72 -4.12
CA LYS A 119 -2.88 7.90 -3.95
C LYS A 119 -2.98 8.33 -2.48
N PHE A 120 -3.06 7.38 -1.55
CA PHE A 120 -3.10 7.64 -0.12
C PHE A 120 -1.80 8.27 0.38
N LEU A 121 -0.65 7.70 0.04
CA LEU A 121 0.67 8.23 0.44
C LEU A 121 0.94 9.61 -0.19
N TYR A 122 0.49 9.83 -1.43
CA TYR A 122 0.55 11.14 -2.06
C TYR A 122 -0.33 12.18 -1.32
N GLY A 123 -1.56 11.79 -0.95
CA GLY A 123 -2.45 12.63 -0.15
C GLY A 123 -1.84 12.98 1.22
N LYS A 124 -1.27 11.99 1.91
CA LYS A 124 -0.54 12.19 3.17
C LYS A 124 0.60 13.18 3.01
N MET A 125 1.45 13.00 2.00
CA MET A 125 2.57 13.91 1.72
C MET A 125 2.09 15.35 1.48
N THR A 126 1.01 15.51 0.72
CA THR A 126 0.44 16.83 0.40
C THR A 126 -0.14 17.52 1.64
N PHE A 127 -0.83 16.76 2.50
CA PHE A 127 -1.32 17.26 3.78
C PHE A 127 -0.17 17.69 4.70
N GLU A 128 0.86 16.86 4.82
CA GLU A 128 2.08 17.16 5.58
C GLU A 128 2.86 18.37 5.02
N ASP A 129 2.78 18.63 3.71
CA ASP A 129 3.32 19.84 3.09
C ASP A 129 2.45 21.08 3.43
N SER A 130 1.12 20.94 3.43
CA SER A 130 0.20 22.03 3.75
C SER A 130 0.33 22.53 5.19
N LEU A 131 0.54 21.61 6.14
CA LEU A 131 0.76 21.95 7.56
C LEU A 131 2.06 22.75 7.75
N LEU A 132 3.13 22.40 7.02
CA LEU A 132 4.36 23.19 7.06
C LEU A 132 4.14 24.61 6.56
N SER A 133 3.32 24.78 5.53
CA SER A 133 3.03 26.11 4.98
C SER A 133 2.13 26.97 5.88
N SER A 134 1.18 26.36 6.63
CA SER A 134 0.28 27.10 7.52
C SER A 134 1.00 27.60 8.77
N ILE A 135 1.86 26.78 9.38
CA ILE A 135 2.69 27.16 10.54
C ILE A 135 3.56 28.38 10.17
N VAL A 136 4.13 28.39 8.95
CA VAL A 136 4.93 29.50 8.44
C VAL A 136 4.14 30.81 8.31
N SER A 137 2.84 30.74 7.99
CA SER A 137 1.99 31.93 7.84
C SER A 137 1.58 32.55 9.18
N GLU A 138 1.44 31.76 10.25
CA GLU A 138 1.05 32.24 11.58
C GLU A 138 2.23 32.86 12.36
N THR A 139 3.46 32.48 12.04
CA THR A 139 4.68 33.06 12.66
C THR A 139 5.15 34.39 12.04
N ARG A 140 4.40 34.96 11.09
CA ARG A 140 4.69 36.25 10.45
C ARG A 140 3.77 37.34 10.96
#